data_AF-A2SND9-F1
#
_entry.id   AF-A2SND9-F1
#
_cell.length_a   1.000
_cell.length_b   1.000
_cell.length_c   1.000
_cell.angle_alpha   90.00
_cell.angle_beta   90.00
_cell.angle_gamma   90.00
#
_symmetry.space_group_name_H-M   'P 1'
#
loop_
_entity.id
_entity.type
_entity.pdbx_description
1 polymer ?
#
loop_
_entity_poly.entity_id
_entity_poly.type
_entity_poly.pdbx_seq_one_letter_code
_entity_poly.pdbx_strand_id
1 'polypeptide(L)'
;MKAGEPDPADRCPLHSKNERRFAWLKEARRDAVTGERFRTSYLQDANLRRSFAFCLRALNSKPPMSAEVFAGLLMVADGLDLWSLPGQTVATLSALLLTLEDVRSTTGDQREIWYRYELQKPRGLKDVCLSPDQCLISKHFVNRDGSTGPLLARGQNNVIHLTQDDFDRLAGKSDWVSSGTLIAIRRRADHQIQPGAASAPAVSRPKPTPHELL
;
A
#
# COMPACT_ATOMS: atom_id res chain seq x y z
N MET A 1 26.94 11.53 15.89
CA MET A 1 26.04 11.07 14.82
C MET A 1 26.91 10.52 13.70
N LYS A 2 26.88 9.21 13.42
CA LYS A 2 27.65 8.64 12.31
C LYS A 2 26.88 8.91 11.01
N ALA A 3 27.54 9.56 10.07
CA ALA A 3 27.03 9.76 8.72
C ALA A 3 26.88 8.39 8.03
N GLY A 4 25.68 8.08 7.50
CA GLY A 4 25.51 6.99 6.55
C GLY A 4 24.51 5.88 6.89
N GLU A 5 23.73 5.95 7.97
CA GLU A 5 22.55 5.08 8.11
C GLU A 5 21.35 5.71 7.38
N PRO A 6 20.69 5.01 6.44
CA PRO A 6 19.46 5.50 5.83
C PRO A 6 18.37 5.58 6.89
N ASP A 7 17.72 6.73 7.01
CA ASP A 7 16.67 6.97 7.98
C ASP A 7 15.47 6.03 7.65
N PRO A 8 14.84 5.35 8.61
CA PRO A 8 13.55 4.70 8.37
C PRO A 8 12.51 5.64 7.71
N ALA A 9 12.63 6.96 7.95
CA ALA A 9 11.86 7.99 7.25
C ALA A 9 12.19 8.08 5.75
N ASP A 10 13.39 7.72 5.29
CA ASP A 10 13.73 7.65 3.86
C ASP A 10 12.97 6.53 3.12
N ARG A 11 12.40 5.56 3.85
CA ARG A 11 11.47 4.55 3.31
C ARG A 11 10.00 4.94 3.48
N CYS A 12 9.72 6.08 4.11
CA CYS A 12 8.37 6.61 4.24
C CYS A 12 8.06 7.53 3.05
N PRO A 13 7.00 7.26 2.26
CA PRO A 13 6.52 8.16 1.21
C PRO A 13 6.24 9.60 1.68
N LEU A 14 6.13 9.86 3.00
CA LEU A 14 5.97 11.21 3.54
C LEU A 14 7.26 12.03 3.67
N HIS A 15 8.45 11.42 3.58
CA HIS A 15 9.72 12.17 3.69
C HIS A 15 10.16 12.76 2.35
N SER A 16 9.60 12.24 1.25
CA SER A 16 9.49 12.97 0.00
C SER A 16 8.59 14.20 0.23
N LYS A 17 9.21 15.38 0.42
CA LYS A 17 8.52 16.68 0.53
C LYS A 17 7.54 16.97 -0.63
N ASN A 18 7.53 16.16 -1.69
CA ASN A 18 6.76 16.33 -2.92
C ASN A 18 5.70 15.22 -3.19
N GLU A 19 5.46 14.28 -2.27
CA GLU A 19 4.49 13.19 -2.48
C GLU A 19 3.03 13.68 -2.33
N ARG A 20 2.51 14.36 -3.37
CA ARG A 20 1.15 14.92 -3.41
C ARG A 20 0.04 13.90 -3.14
N ARG A 21 0.30 12.60 -3.39
CA ARG A 21 -0.64 11.47 -3.22
C ARG A 21 -1.28 11.42 -1.82
N PHE A 22 -0.51 11.78 -0.80
CA PHE A 22 -0.91 11.72 0.60
C PHE A 22 -0.94 13.08 1.28
N ALA A 23 -0.88 14.19 0.53
CA ALA A 23 -0.91 15.54 1.10
C ALA A 23 -2.13 15.78 2.00
N TRP A 24 -3.26 15.15 1.68
CA TRP A 24 -4.50 15.20 2.45
C TRP A 24 -4.37 14.59 3.86
N LEU A 25 -3.43 13.68 4.10
CA LEU A 25 -3.21 13.09 5.43
C LEU A 25 -2.77 14.13 6.47
N LYS A 26 -2.21 15.26 6.02
CA LYS A 26 -1.77 16.35 6.90
C LYS A 26 -2.94 17.08 7.57
N GLU A 27 -4.08 17.12 6.92
CA GLU A 27 -5.28 17.83 7.40
C GLU A 27 -6.33 16.87 7.99
N ALA A 28 -6.15 15.56 7.81
CA ALA A 28 -7.08 14.55 8.29
C ALA A 28 -7.07 14.46 9.82
N ARG A 29 -8.28 14.39 10.41
CA ARG A 29 -8.43 14.17 11.86
C ARG A 29 -7.85 12.81 12.26
N ARG A 30 -7.26 12.75 13.45
CA ARG A 30 -6.73 11.51 14.04
C ARG A 30 -7.46 11.14 15.33
N ASP A 31 -7.70 9.86 15.53
CA ASP A 31 -8.20 9.24 16.76
C ASP A 31 -7.34 8.01 17.08
N ALA A 32 -6.32 8.23 17.91
CA ALA A 32 -5.34 7.20 18.27
C ALA A 32 -5.97 6.03 19.04
N VAL A 33 -7.00 6.27 19.85
CA VAL A 33 -7.63 5.22 20.67
C VAL A 33 -8.43 4.27 19.78
N THR A 34 -9.22 4.83 18.88
CA THR A 34 -9.95 4.04 17.89
C THR A 34 -8.99 3.36 16.92
N GLY A 35 -7.92 4.05 16.53
CA GLY A 35 -6.89 3.53 15.63
C GLY A 35 -6.17 2.30 16.17
N GLU A 36 -5.75 2.31 17.43
CA GLU A 36 -5.07 1.17 18.05
C GLU A 36 -5.99 -0.07 18.14
N ARG A 37 -7.26 0.14 18.51
CA ARG A 37 -8.28 -0.94 18.53
C ARG A 37 -8.49 -1.52 17.14
N PHE A 38 -8.58 -0.65 16.13
CA PHE A 38 -8.73 -1.08 14.75
C PHE A 38 -7.50 -1.84 14.25
N ARG A 39 -6.29 -1.35 14.52
CA ARG A 39 -5.03 -2.03 14.17
C ARG A 39 -4.98 -3.44 14.77
N THR A 40 -5.28 -3.56 16.07
CA THR A 40 -5.35 -4.85 16.76
C THR A 40 -6.34 -5.81 16.09
N SER A 41 -7.55 -5.33 15.78
CA SER A 41 -8.59 -6.12 15.09
C SER A 41 -8.18 -6.53 13.67
N TYR A 42 -7.58 -5.60 12.91
CA TYR A 42 -7.14 -5.84 11.53
C TYR A 42 -6.05 -6.92 11.47
N LEU A 43 -5.14 -6.91 12.45
CA LEU A 43 -4.04 -7.88 12.53
C LEU A 43 -4.48 -9.28 13.00
N GLN A 44 -5.74 -9.50 13.38
CA GLN A 44 -6.27 -10.83 13.67
C GLN A 44 -6.26 -11.73 12.42
N ASP A 45 -6.16 -13.05 12.62
CA ASP A 45 -5.95 -14.03 11.53
C ASP A 45 -6.97 -13.88 10.40
N ALA A 46 -8.25 -13.76 10.73
CA ALA A 46 -9.33 -13.67 9.74
C ALA A 46 -9.20 -12.43 8.86
N ASN A 47 -9.02 -11.25 9.46
CA ASN A 47 -8.91 -9.99 8.72
C ASN A 47 -7.61 -9.94 7.92
N LEU A 48 -6.47 -10.24 8.57
CA LEU A 48 -5.16 -10.21 7.93
C LEU A 48 -5.07 -11.14 6.72
N ARG A 49 -5.64 -12.35 6.85
CA ARG A 49 -5.74 -13.33 5.78
C ARG A 49 -6.54 -12.80 4.58
N ARG A 50 -7.70 -12.20 4.84
CA ARG A 50 -8.56 -11.65 3.79
C ARG A 50 -7.94 -10.44 3.11
N SER A 51 -7.32 -9.55 3.88
CA SER A 51 -6.60 -8.38 3.37
C SER A 51 -5.40 -8.76 2.49
N PHE A 52 -4.62 -9.76 2.89
CA PHE A 52 -3.53 -10.26 2.06
C PHE A 52 -4.05 -10.85 0.74
N ALA A 53 -5.09 -11.68 0.80
CA ALA A 53 -5.71 -12.27 -0.39
C ALA A 53 -6.31 -11.20 -1.32
N PHE A 54 -6.96 -10.18 -0.74
CA PHE A 54 -7.48 -9.02 -1.44
C PHE A 54 -6.35 -8.31 -2.20
N CYS A 55 -5.29 -7.89 -1.52
CA CYS A 55 -4.22 -7.13 -2.14
C CYS A 55 -3.50 -7.95 -3.21
N LEU A 56 -3.27 -9.25 -2.99
CA LEU A 56 -2.63 -10.13 -3.96
C LEU A 56 -3.41 -10.17 -5.29
N ARG A 57 -4.73 -10.34 -5.21
CA ARG A 57 -5.61 -10.46 -6.38
C ARG A 57 -5.91 -9.11 -7.03
N ALA A 58 -6.00 -8.05 -6.23
CA ALA A 58 -6.16 -6.70 -6.74
C ALA A 58 -4.94 -6.27 -7.56
N LEU A 59 -3.72 -6.54 -7.08
CA LEU A 59 -2.50 -6.22 -7.81
C LEU A 59 -2.41 -7.01 -9.12
N ASN A 60 -2.64 -8.32 -9.05
CA ASN A 60 -2.51 -9.24 -10.18
C ASN A 60 -1.16 -9.05 -10.91
N SER A 61 -0.09 -8.93 -10.14
CA SER A 61 1.27 -8.64 -10.59
C SER A 61 2.03 -9.90 -10.98
N LYS A 62 3.03 -9.74 -11.84
CA LYS A 62 4.06 -10.76 -12.12
C LYS A 62 5.44 -10.15 -11.85
N PRO A 63 6.18 -10.55 -10.80
CA PRO A 63 5.84 -11.60 -9.85
C PRO A 63 4.65 -11.23 -8.94
N PRO A 64 3.93 -12.22 -8.39
CA PRO A 64 2.86 -11.96 -7.43
C PRO A 64 3.39 -11.31 -6.15
N MET A 65 2.55 -10.51 -5.50
CA MET A 65 2.88 -9.90 -4.21
C MET A 65 3.25 -10.96 -3.18
N SER A 66 4.40 -10.76 -2.52
CA SER A 66 4.84 -11.64 -1.45
C SER A 66 4.32 -11.16 -0.09
N ALA A 67 4.36 -12.06 0.91
CA ALA A 67 4.10 -11.70 2.30
C ALA A 67 5.04 -10.60 2.83
N GLU A 68 6.25 -10.50 2.27
CA GLU A 68 7.23 -9.47 2.62
C GLU A 68 6.79 -8.10 2.15
N VAL A 69 6.39 -7.99 0.89
CA VAL A 69 5.88 -6.73 0.31
C VAL A 69 4.64 -6.29 1.09
N PHE A 70 3.70 -7.20 1.33
CA PHE A 70 2.49 -6.87 2.09
C PHE A 70 2.80 -6.41 3.53
N ALA A 71 3.75 -7.05 4.22
CA ALA A 71 4.19 -6.58 5.53
C ALA A 71 4.83 -5.19 5.47
N GLY A 72 5.62 -4.89 4.43
CA GLY A 72 6.17 -3.57 4.18
C GLY A 72 5.09 -2.49 4.01
N LEU A 73 3.99 -2.81 3.32
CA LEU A 73 2.85 -1.89 3.19
C LEU A 73 2.18 -1.61 4.54
N LEU A 74 2.07 -2.61 5.42
CA LEU A 74 1.54 -2.43 6.78
C LEU A 74 2.46 -1.52 7.62
N MET A 75 3.78 -1.65 7.48
CA MET A 75 4.75 -0.79 8.15
C MET A 75 4.67 0.66 7.66
N VAL A 76 4.48 0.85 6.35
CA VAL A 76 4.22 2.20 5.82
C VAL A 76 2.91 2.73 6.38
N ALA A 77 1.85 1.93 6.45
CA ALA A 77 0.58 2.33 7.06
C ALA A 77 0.73 2.73 8.54
N ASP A 78 1.60 2.05 9.31
CA ASP A 78 2.00 2.44 10.67
C ASP A 78 2.68 3.82 10.67
N GLY A 79 3.68 4.04 9.81
CA GLY A 79 4.40 5.32 9.72
C GLY A 79 3.53 6.50 9.24
N LEU A 80 2.48 6.22 8.46
CA LEU A 80 1.47 7.19 8.01
C LEU A 80 0.33 7.40 9.02
N ASP A 81 0.31 6.61 10.10
CA ASP A 81 -0.76 6.54 11.10
C ASP A 81 -2.15 6.32 10.47
N LEU A 82 -2.25 5.50 9.42
CA LEU A 82 -3.51 5.30 8.69
C LEU A 82 -4.60 4.67 9.56
N TRP A 83 -4.19 3.97 10.62
CA TRP A 83 -5.07 3.33 11.60
C TRP A 83 -5.94 4.34 12.33
N SER A 84 -5.37 5.49 12.70
CA SER A 84 -6.05 6.54 13.47
C SER A 84 -6.97 7.41 12.61
N LEU A 85 -7.12 7.12 11.32
CA LEU A 85 -8.09 7.81 10.49
C LEU A 85 -9.52 7.38 10.90
N PRO A 86 -10.46 8.32 11.11
CA PRO A 86 -11.81 8.01 11.54
C PRO A 86 -12.56 7.24 10.45
N GLY A 87 -13.38 6.26 10.81
CA GLY A 87 -14.24 5.54 9.85
C GLY A 87 -13.51 4.47 9.01
N GLN A 88 -12.30 4.06 9.40
CA GLN A 88 -11.60 2.97 8.74
C GLN A 88 -12.34 1.63 8.91
N THR A 89 -12.38 0.88 7.81
CA THR A 89 -12.80 -0.52 7.79
C THR A 89 -11.67 -1.38 7.24
N VAL A 90 -11.77 -2.70 7.43
CA VAL A 90 -10.80 -3.64 6.84
C VAL A 90 -10.73 -3.46 5.32
N ALA A 91 -11.88 -3.26 4.66
CA ALA A 91 -11.96 -3.00 3.23
C ALA A 91 -11.22 -1.72 2.83
N THR A 92 -11.55 -0.62 3.51
CA THR A 92 -10.97 0.71 3.23
C THR A 92 -9.45 0.71 3.39
N LEU A 93 -8.94 0.17 4.51
CA LEU A 93 -7.49 0.12 4.72
C LEU A 93 -6.82 -0.79 3.70
N SER A 94 -7.38 -1.96 3.40
CA SER A 94 -6.81 -2.90 2.42
C SER A 94 -6.70 -2.28 1.02
N ALA A 95 -7.69 -1.48 0.62
CA ALA A 95 -7.64 -0.70 -0.62
C ALA A 95 -6.57 0.40 -0.56
N LEU A 96 -6.47 1.13 0.57
CA LEU A 96 -5.45 2.16 0.75
C LEU A 96 -4.02 1.60 0.71
N LEU A 97 -3.78 0.39 1.21
CA LEU A 97 -2.47 -0.26 1.14
C LEU A 97 -1.96 -0.36 -0.30
N LEU A 98 -2.85 -0.57 -1.28
CA LEU A 98 -2.49 -0.63 -2.70
C LEU A 98 -1.96 0.70 -3.27
N THR A 99 -2.26 1.82 -2.59
CA THR A 99 -1.84 3.16 -3.03
C THR A 99 -0.46 3.55 -2.51
N LEU A 100 0.09 2.80 -1.54
CA LEU A 100 1.31 3.14 -0.82
C LEU A 100 2.59 2.93 -1.63
N GLU A 101 2.56 2.08 -2.65
CA GLU A 101 3.71 1.78 -3.48
C GLU A 101 3.33 1.62 -4.95
N ASP A 102 4.29 1.95 -5.83
CA ASP A 102 4.18 1.63 -7.25
C ASP A 102 4.59 0.16 -7.45
N VAL A 103 3.82 -0.57 -8.25
CA VAL A 103 3.95 -2.01 -8.37
C VAL A 103 4.61 -2.35 -9.70
N ARG A 104 5.71 -3.09 -9.60
CA ARG A 104 6.42 -3.66 -10.76
C ARG A 104 5.68 -4.91 -11.25
N SER A 105 5.56 -5.04 -12.56
CA SER A 105 5.05 -6.25 -13.19
C SER A 105 5.69 -6.51 -14.54
N THR A 106 5.60 -7.75 -15.00
CA THR A 106 6.05 -8.16 -16.32
C THR A 106 4.87 -8.50 -17.23
N THR A 107 4.89 -8.02 -18.47
CA THR A 107 3.92 -8.37 -19.52
C THR A 107 4.20 -9.75 -20.11
N GLY A 108 3.29 -10.27 -20.96
CA GLY A 108 3.45 -11.59 -21.58
C GLY A 108 4.71 -11.75 -22.44
N ASP A 109 5.19 -10.64 -23.02
CA ASP A 109 6.41 -10.54 -23.83
C ASP A 109 7.65 -10.13 -23.00
N GLN A 110 7.64 -10.38 -21.69
CA GLN A 110 8.77 -10.15 -20.77
C GLN A 110 9.19 -8.69 -20.58
N ARG A 111 8.38 -7.71 -21.02
CA ARG A 111 8.66 -6.29 -20.75
C ARG A 111 8.25 -5.92 -19.34
N GLU A 112 9.06 -5.10 -18.70
CA GLU A 112 8.77 -4.53 -17.40
C GLU A 112 7.83 -3.34 -17.55
N ILE A 113 6.78 -3.34 -16.73
CA ILE A 113 5.83 -2.24 -16.59
C ILE A 113 5.66 -1.91 -15.11
N TRP A 114 5.32 -0.65 -14.85
CA TRP A 114 5.01 -0.17 -13.51
C TRP A 114 3.60 0.41 -13.53
N TYR A 115 2.84 0.12 -12.49
CA TYR A 115 1.53 0.73 -12.28
C TYR A 115 1.37 1.18 -10.85
N ARG A 116 0.48 2.14 -10.64
CA ARG A 116 0.11 2.63 -9.31
C ARG A 116 -1.39 2.68 -9.15
N TYR A 117 -1.84 2.53 -7.91
CA TYR A 117 -3.23 2.84 -7.55
C TYR A 117 -3.30 4.26 -7.01
N GLU A 118 -4.20 5.06 -7.57
CA GLU A 118 -4.51 6.40 -7.07
C GLU A 118 -5.91 6.43 -6.50
N LEU A 119 -6.01 6.95 -5.28
CA LEU A 119 -7.27 7.22 -4.61
C LEU A 119 -7.96 8.42 -5.27
N GLN A 120 -9.11 8.16 -5.88
CA GLN A 120 -10.04 9.18 -6.34
C GLN A 120 -11.04 9.47 -5.23
N LYS A 121 -11.04 10.73 -4.80
CA LYS A 121 -12.02 11.25 -3.85
C LYS A 121 -12.93 12.26 -4.54
N PRO A 122 -14.21 12.32 -4.15
CA PRO A 122 -15.06 13.45 -4.46
C PRO A 122 -14.42 14.78 -4.04
N ARG A 123 -14.61 15.83 -4.85
CA ARG A 123 -14.13 17.17 -4.52
C ARG A 123 -14.77 17.65 -3.20
N GLY A 124 -13.97 18.29 -2.34
CA GLY A 124 -14.45 18.88 -1.08
C GLY A 124 -14.42 17.94 0.13
N LEU A 125 -14.15 16.64 -0.04
CA LEU A 125 -13.95 15.73 1.07
C LEU A 125 -12.51 15.81 1.59
N LYS A 126 -12.36 16.26 2.84
CA LYS A 126 -11.07 16.29 3.54
C LYS A 126 -10.70 14.91 4.07
N ASP A 127 -11.71 14.15 4.53
CA ASP A 127 -11.53 12.82 5.08
C ASP A 127 -11.95 11.74 4.07
N VAL A 128 -11.11 10.73 3.87
CA VAL A 128 -11.39 9.60 2.94
C VAL A 128 -12.53 8.73 3.43
N CYS A 129 -12.59 8.56 4.74
CA CYS A 129 -13.30 7.45 5.37
C CYS A 129 -14.72 7.80 5.81
N LEU A 130 -15.15 9.06 5.67
CA LEU A 130 -16.54 9.46 5.93
C LEU A 130 -17.48 9.13 4.76
N SER A 131 -16.93 8.85 3.57
CA SER A 131 -17.70 8.43 2.39
C SER A 131 -17.00 7.31 1.59
N PRO A 132 -16.76 6.12 2.17
CA PRO A 132 -16.08 5.02 1.46
C PRO A 132 -16.79 4.64 0.14
N ASP A 133 -18.13 4.68 0.13
CA ASP A 133 -18.96 4.36 -1.05
C ASP A 133 -18.81 5.38 -2.19
N GLN A 134 -18.27 6.56 -1.90
CA GLN A 134 -18.01 7.60 -2.90
C GLN A 134 -16.54 7.65 -3.32
N CYS A 135 -15.69 6.83 -2.70
CA CYS A 135 -14.25 6.76 -2.99
C CYS A 135 -13.93 5.49 -3.77
N LEU A 136 -13.01 5.62 -4.71
CA LEU A 136 -12.46 4.48 -5.46
C LEU A 136 -10.97 4.65 -5.64
N ILE A 137 -10.26 3.55 -5.84
CA ILE A 137 -8.90 3.58 -6.35
C ILE A 137 -8.90 3.18 -7.82
N SER A 138 -8.01 3.80 -8.58
CA SER A 138 -7.87 3.60 -10.02
C SER A 138 -6.43 3.27 -10.37
N LYS A 139 -6.23 2.31 -11.27
CA LYS A 139 -4.92 1.79 -11.68
C LYS A 139 -4.41 2.56 -12.88
N HIS A 140 -3.25 3.17 -12.75
CA HIS A 140 -2.58 3.95 -13.80
C HIS A 140 -1.23 3.35 -14.14
N PHE A 141 -0.77 3.54 -15.36
CA PHE A 141 0.64 3.30 -15.68
C PHE A 141 1.50 4.32 -14.93
N VAL A 142 2.75 3.96 -14.66
CA VAL A 142 3.77 4.91 -14.21
C VAL A 142 4.66 5.26 -15.39
N ASN A 143 4.81 6.56 -15.66
CA ASN A 143 5.67 7.05 -16.73
C ASN A 143 7.15 6.85 -16.37
N ARG A 144 8.05 6.94 -17.36
CA ARG A 144 9.50 6.76 -17.14
C ARG A 144 10.09 7.76 -16.13
N ASP A 145 9.52 8.95 -16.05
CA ASP A 145 9.90 10.01 -15.11
C ASP A 145 9.33 9.82 -13.69
N GLY A 146 8.56 8.74 -13.46
CA GLY A 146 7.90 8.45 -12.20
C GLY A 146 6.57 9.16 -11.97
N SER A 147 6.09 9.95 -12.94
CA SER A 147 4.78 10.59 -12.88
C SER A 147 3.65 9.61 -13.18
N THR A 148 2.44 9.97 -12.75
CA THR A 148 1.23 9.20 -13.05
C THR A 148 0.93 9.29 -14.54
N GLY A 149 0.93 8.13 -15.19
CA GLY A 149 0.62 7.95 -16.60
C GLY A 149 -0.87 7.73 -16.85
N PRO A 150 -1.23 7.24 -18.05
CA PRO A 150 -2.63 7.03 -18.41
C PRO A 150 -3.29 5.95 -17.55
N LEU A 151 -4.59 6.14 -17.32
CA LEU A 151 -5.47 5.17 -16.68
C LEU A 151 -5.51 3.86 -17.49
N LEU A 152 -5.43 2.71 -16.81
CA LEU A 152 -5.63 1.42 -17.46
C LEU A 152 -7.13 1.22 -17.75
N ALA A 153 -7.53 1.59 -18.97
CA ALA A 153 -8.93 1.59 -19.41
C ALA A 153 -9.60 0.20 -19.48
N ARG A 154 -8.82 -0.90 -19.52
CA ARG A 154 -9.33 -2.27 -19.65
C ARG A 154 -8.57 -3.23 -18.75
N GLY A 155 -9.29 -4.09 -18.04
CA GLY A 155 -8.71 -5.10 -17.16
C GLY A 155 -9.55 -5.32 -15.91
N GLN A 156 -9.41 -6.50 -15.30
CA GLN A 156 -10.01 -6.77 -14.00
C GLN A 156 -9.30 -5.94 -12.93
N ASN A 157 -10.07 -5.38 -11.99
CA ASN A 157 -9.58 -4.72 -10.78
C ASN A 157 -8.76 -3.44 -11.04
N ASN A 158 -8.90 -2.82 -12.22
CA ASN A 158 -8.30 -1.51 -12.51
C ASN A 158 -9.03 -0.36 -11.81
N VAL A 159 -10.29 -0.58 -11.42
CA VAL A 159 -11.06 0.31 -10.56
C VAL A 159 -11.60 -0.56 -9.42
N ILE A 160 -11.41 -0.09 -8.19
CA ILE A 160 -11.87 -0.79 -6.98
C ILE A 160 -12.53 0.26 -6.09
N HIS A 161 -13.79 0.05 -5.75
CA HIS A 161 -14.50 0.91 -4.80
C HIS A 161 -14.08 0.54 -3.38
N LEU A 162 -14.10 1.51 -2.48
CA LEU A 162 -13.74 1.30 -1.07
C LEU A 162 -14.89 0.67 -0.27
N THR A 163 -15.66 -0.22 -0.90
CA THR A 163 -16.84 -0.89 -0.32
C THR A 163 -16.51 -2.29 0.20
N GLN A 164 -17.35 -2.79 1.12
CA GLN A 164 -17.22 -4.15 1.63
C GLN A 164 -17.45 -5.21 0.54
N ASP A 165 -18.36 -4.96 -0.42
CA ASP A 165 -18.66 -5.88 -1.51
C ASP A 165 -17.46 -6.11 -2.43
N ASP A 166 -16.76 -5.03 -2.81
CA ASP A 166 -15.54 -5.15 -3.64
C ASP A 166 -14.42 -5.85 -2.86
N PHE A 167 -14.31 -5.59 -1.56
CA PHE A 167 -13.39 -6.32 -0.70
C PHE A 167 -13.71 -7.80 -0.64
N ASP A 168 -14.97 -8.18 -0.38
CA ASP A 168 -15.40 -9.57 -0.25
C ASP A 168 -15.20 -10.34 -1.57
N ARG A 169 -15.59 -9.73 -2.69
CA ARG A 169 -15.40 -10.27 -4.04
C ARG A 169 -13.94 -10.54 -4.34
N LEU A 170 -13.05 -9.58 -4.04
CA LEU A 170 -11.62 -9.70 -4.34
C LEU A 170 -10.90 -10.63 -3.36
N ALA A 171 -11.14 -10.49 -2.05
CA ALA A 171 -10.59 -11.36 -1.02
C ALA A 171 -11.01 -12.82 -1.23
N GLY A 172 -12.25 -13.05 -1.71
CA GLY A 172 -12.83 -14.36 -2.01
C GLY A 172 -12.52 -15.42 -0.94
N LYS A 173 -12.30 -16.66 -1.35
CA LYS A 173 -11.78 -17.70 -0.44
C LYS A 173 -10.31 -17.45 -0.13
N SER A 174 -9.97 -17.43 1.15
CA SER A 174 -8.61 -17.09 1.62
C SER A 174 -7.97 -18.18 2.48
N ASP A 175 -8.59 -19.34 2.65
CA ASP A 175 -8.12 -20.42 3.54
C ASP A 175 -6.79 -21.05 3.12
N TRP A 176 -6.41 -20.86 1.85
CA TRP A 176 -5.11 -21.27 1.31
C TRP A 176 -3.94 -20.43 1.88
N VAL A 177 -4.22 -19.27 2.51
CA VAL A 177 -3.19 -18.48 3.20
C VAL A 177 -2.88 -19.12 4.54
N SER A 178 -1.76 -19.83 4.59
CA SER A 178 -1.33 -20.58 5.77
C SER A 178 -1.08 -19.68 6.98
N SER A 179 -1.21 -20.23 8.18
CA SER A 179 -0.83 -19.53 9.43
C SER A 179 0.65 -19.14 9.45
N GLY A 180 1.53 -19.92 8.80
CA GLY A 180 2.95 -19.57 8.65
C GLY A 180 3.15 -18.27 7.87
N THR A 181 2.35 -18.05 6.82
CA THR A 181 2.34 -16.79 6.06
C THR A 181 1.90 -15.63 6.95
N LEU A 182 0.84 -15.80 7.75
CA LEU A 182 0.33 -14.75 8.66
C LEU A 182 1.37 -14.40 9.74
N ILE A 183 2.04 -15.41 10.31
CA ILE A 183 3.12 -15.21 11.28
C ILE A 183 4.28 -14.44 10.64
N ALA A 184 4.66 -14.77 9.40
CA ALA A 184 5.72 -14.06 8.70
C ALA A 184 5.36 -12.58 8.43
N ILE A 185 4.10 -12.30 8.09
CA ILE A 185 3.59 -10.92 7.92
C ILE A 185 3.70 -10.15 9.24
N ARG A 186 3.14 -10.71 10.33
CA ARG A 186 3.15 -10.05 11.66
C ARG A 186 4.55 -9.82 12.18
N ARG A 187 5.41 -10.84 12.16
CA ARG A 187 6.80 -10.73 12.64
C ARG A 187 7.52 -9.56 11.99
N ARG A 188 7.31 -9.34 10.69
CA ARG A 188 7.93 -8.23 9.97
C ARG A 188 7.30 -6.88 10.28
N ALA A 189 5.97 -6.83 10.35
CA ALA A 189 5.25 -5.62 10.75
C ALA A 189 5.62 -5.17 12.18
N ASP A 190 5.80 -6.12 13.10
CA ASP A 190 6.12 -5.86 14.51
C ASP A 190 7.63 -5.64 14.76
N HIS A 191 8.52 -6.23 13.97
CA HIS A 191 9.97 -6.20 14.24
C HIS A 191 10.63 -4.81 14.18
N GLN A 192 9.98 -3.78 13.63
CA GLN A 192 10.49 -2.40 13.67
C GLN A 192 9.84 -1.51 14.73
N ILE A 193 8.86 -2.02 15.49
CA ILE A 193 8.37 -1.34 16.70
C ILE A 193 9.40 -1.48 17.84
N GLN A 194 10.35 -2.43 17.72
CA GLN A 194 11.53 -2.49 18.59
C GLN A 194 12.73 -1.74 17.96
N PRO A 195 13.37 -0.80 18.69
CA PRO A 195 14.56 -0.13 18.18
C PRO A 195 15.72 -1.12 18.13
N GLY A 196 16.23 -1.42 16.92
CA GLY A 196 17.63 -1.87 16.79
C GLY A 196 17.92 -3.23 16.12
N ALA A 197 17.18 -3.69 15.12
CA ALA A 197 17.61 -4.85 14.32
C ALA A 197 17.83 -4.48 12.84
N ALA A 198 19.11 -4.31 12.47
CA ALA A 198 19.56 -4.02 11.13
C ALA A 198 19.25 -5.17 10.16
N SER A 199 18.56 -4.87 9.06
CA SER A 199 18.39 -5.76 7.91
C SER A 199 19.22 -5.26 6.73
N ALA A 200 19.95 -6.18 6.09
CA ALA A 200 20.84 -5.96 4.95
C ALA A 200 20.23 -5.12 3.81
N PRO A 201 21.05 -4.39 3.03
CA PRO A 201 20.56 -3.40 2.07
C PRO A 201 19.82 -4.07 0.91
N ALA A 202 18.57 -3.64 0.71
CA ALA A 202 17.84 -3.88 -0.52
C ALA A 202 18.47 -3.05 -1.65
N VAL A 203 18.59 -3.66 -2.83
CA VAL A 203 19.16 -3.05 -4.04
C VAL A 203 18.41 -1.78 -4.38
N SER A 204 19.02 -0.63 -4.10
CA SER A 204 18.53 0.69 -4.48
C SER A 204 18.61 0.84 -6.01
N ARG A 205 17.55 1.41 -6.60
CA ARG A 205 17.52 1.79 -8.01
C ARG A 205 18.73 2.69 -8.34
N PRO A 206 19.58 2.35 -9.33
CA PRO A 206 20.62 3.28 -9.76
C PRO A 206 19.96 4.54 -10.34
N LYS A 207 20.47 5.72 -9.99
CA LYS A 207 20.10 6.97 -10.67
C LYS A 207 20.49 6.84 -12.15
N PRO A 208 19.59 7.14 -13.10
CA PRO A 208 19.96 7.13 -14.51
C PRO A 208 21.04 8.19 -14.74
N THR A 209 22.14 7.80 -15.35
CA THR A 209 23.19 8.72 -15.77
C THR A 209 22.77 9.42 -17.08
N PRO A 210 23.30 10.63 -17.36
CA PRO A 210 22.80 11.50 -18.42
C PRO A 210 22.89 10.93 -19.85
N HIS A 211 23.56 9.80 -20.05
CA HIS A 211 23.77 9.20 -21.36
C HIS A 211 22.67 8.22 -21.80
N GLU A 212 21.70 7.90 -20.94
CA GLU A 212 20.58 7.00 -21.28
C GLU A 212 19.29 7.75 -21.69
N LEU A 213 19.38 9.07 -21.89
CA LEU A 213 18.31 9.92 -22.39
C LEU A 213 18.57 10.30 -23.86
N LEU A 214 18.60 9.31 -24.75
CA LEU A 214 18.40 9.47 -26.19
C LEU A 214 17.48 8.35 -26.70
#